data_AF-A0AAU8U192-F1
#
_entry.id   AF-A0AAU8U192-F1
#
_cell.length_a   1.000
_cell.length_b   1.000
_cell.length_c   1.000
_cell.angle_alpha   90.00
_cell.angle_beta   90.00
_cell.angle_gamma   90.00
#
_symmetry.space_group_name_H-M   'P 1'
#
loop_
_entity.id
_entity.type
_entity.pdbx_description
1 polymer ?
#
loop_
_entity_poly.entity_id
_entity_poly.type
_entity_poly.pdbx_seq_one_letter_code
_entity_poly.pdbx_strand_id
1 'polypeptide(L)'
;MSEFIPLEQFLQQNSDYTKRQLIVARCNDFARKRTSRFKKVNGKFYIHRSFPNIYKDKILLCEELYFKVSEYFETDYALAKHFAPLMGEKSELLLDCLYKLKFWQREHKIHKTLRLIDEFNKFLKDKQCKQN
;
A
#
# COMPACT_ATOMS: atom_id res chain seq x y z
N MET A 1 -19.51 -15.99 -4.15
CA MET A 1 -18.67 -16.63 -3.11
C MET A 1 -18.81 -15.85 -1.80
N SER A 2 -18.76 -16.48 -0.62
CA SER A 2 -18.83 -15.78 0.68
C SER A 2 -17.69 -14.76 0.83
N GLU A 3 -17.96 -13.52 1.22
CA GLU A 3 -16.94 -12.47 1.44
C GLU A 3 -15.96 -12.79 2.58
N PHE A 4 -16.34 -13.73 3.46
CA PHE A 4 -15.55 -14.16 4.62
C PHE A 4 -15.01 -15.58 4.44
N ILE A 5 -13.77 -15.80 4.89
CA ILE A 5 -13.12 -17.12 5.00
C ILE A 5 -12.72 -17.43 6.44
N PRO A 6 -12.61 -18.71 6.82
CA PRO A 6 -12.04 -19.11 8.11
C PRO A 6 -10.67 -18.46 8.34
N LEU A 7 -10.41 -18.02 9.57
CA LEU A 7 -9.15 -17.39 9.95
C LEU A 7 -7.94 -18.29 9.71
N GLU A 8 -8.10 -19.59 9.93
CA GLU A 8 -7.05 -20.59 9.72
C GLU A 8 -6.70 -20.72 8.23
N GLN A 9 -7.71 -20.76 7.36
CA GLN A 9 -7.52 -20.79 5.91
C GLN A 9 -6.81 -19.52 5.43
N PHE A 10 -7.19 -18.38 5.98
CA PHE A 10 -6.57 -17.10 5.65
C PHE A 10 -5.08 -17.06 6.00
N LEU A 11 -4.70 -17.55 7.18
CA LEU A 11 -3.32 -17.59 7.64
C LEU A 11 -2.46 -18.53 6.79
N GLN A 12 -3.04 -19.62 6.27
CA GLN A 12 -2.36 -20.50 5.32
C GLN A 12 -2.11 -19.81 3.98
N GLN A 13 -3.07 -19.01 3.50
CA GLN A 13 -2.95 -18.27 2.23
C GLN A 13 -2.06 -17.02 2.34
N ASN A 14 -1.87 -16.49 3.54
CA ASN A 14 -1.17 -15.23 3.79
C ASN A 14 -0.13 -15.41 4.91
N SER A 15 0.93 -16.15 4.62
CA SER A 15 2.00 -16.53 5.57
C SER A 15 2.70 -15.34 6.23
N ASP A 16 2.66 -14.17 5.59
CA ASP A 16 3.25 -12.93 6.10
C ASP A 16 2.51 -12.36 7.32
N TYR A 17 1.35 -12.92 7.68
CA TYR A 17 0.51 -12.43 8.76
C TYR A 17 0.46 -13.38 9.95
N THR A 18 0.64 -12.80 11.12
CA THR A 18 0.57 -13.50 12.39
C THR A 18 -0.80 -13.32 13.05
N LYS A 19 -1.26 -14.32 13.81
CA LYS A 19 -2.47 -14.20 14.66
C LYS A 19 -2.46 -12.94 15.52
N ARG A 20 -1.30 -12.54 16.03
CA ARG A 20 -1.13 -11.31 16.84
C ARG A 20 -1.48 -10.05 16.06
N GLN A 21 -0.99 -9.90 14.82
CA GLN A 21 -1.33 -8.76 13.96
C GLN A 21 -2.83 -8.70 13.65
N LEU A 22 -3.46 -9.86 13.44
CA LEU A 22 -4.90 -9.96 13.20
C LEU A 22 -5.73 -9.54 14.44
N ILE A 23 -5.31 -9.94 15.63
CA ILE A 23 -5.93 -9.51 16.90
C ILE A 23 -5.83 -7.99 17.08
N VAL A 24 -4.65 -7.41 16.85
CA VAL A 24 -4.44 -5.96 16.91
C VAL A 24 -5.33 -5.22 15.91
N ALA A 25 -5.47 -5.74 14.69
CA ALA A 25 -6.37 -5.17 13.67
C ALA A 25 -7.84 -5.20 14.11
N ARG A 26 -8.28 -6.31 14.74
CA ARG A 26 -9.63 -6.43 15.31
C ARG A 26 -9.87 -5.43 16.44
N CYS A 27 -8.92 -5.29 17.37
CA CYS A 27 -9.02 -4.31 18.46
C CYS A 27 -9.11 -2.88 17.93
N ASN A 28 -8.32 -2.55 16.89
CA ASN A 28 -8.34 -1.24 16.25
C ASN A 28 -9.66 -0.95 15.53
N ASP A 29 -10.28 -1.95 14.87
CA ASP A 29 -11.61 -1.77 14.25
C ASP A 29 -12.68 -1.46 15.28
N PHE A 30 -12.66 -2.20 16.39
CA PHE A 30 -13.57 -1.98 17.51
C PHE A 30 -13.40 -0.59 18.13
N ALA A 31 -12.16 -0.21 18.47
CA ALA A 31 -11.86 1.09 19.06
C ALA A 31 -12.26 2.28 18.16
N ARG A 32 -12.18 2.10 16.83
CA ARG A 32 -12.49 3.14 15.84
C ARG A 32 -13.92 3.10 15.31
N LYS A 33 -14.79 2.24 15.87
CA LYS A 33 -16.18 2.04 15.41
C LYS A 33 -16.28 1.77 13.90
N ARG A 34 -15.33 1.02 13.34
CA ARG A 34 -15.32 0.65 11.91
C ARG A 34 -16.05 -0.68 11.71
N THR A 35 -16.52 -0.91 10.47
CA THR A 35 -17.02 -2.22 10.06
C THR A 35 -15.96 -3.28 10.35
N SER A 36 -16.32 -4.24 11.19
CA SER A 36 -15.38 -5.28 11.62
C SER A 36 -15.01 -6.18 10.45
N ARG A 37 -13.71 -6.27 10.16
CA ARG A 37 -13.15 -7.22 9.18
C ARG A 37 -13.20 -8.67 9.67
N PHE A 38 -13.63 -8.87 10.92
CA PHE A 38 -13.76 -10.16 11.58
C PHE A 38 -15.22 -10.43 11.94
N LYS A 39 -15.65 -11.68 11.74
CA LYS A 39 -16.96 -12.18 12.19
C LYS A 39 -16.77 -13.45 13.00
N LYS A 40 -17.53 -13.62 14.08
CA LYS A 40 -17.59 -14.88 14.83
C LYS A 40 -18.91 -15.59 14.51
N VAL A 41 -18.83 -16.83 14.04
CA VAL A 41 -20.00 -17.67 13.73
C VAL A 41 -19.77 -19.04 14.36
N ASN A 42 -20.70 -19.49 15.20
CA ASN A 42 -20.63 -20.80 15.88
C ASN A 42 -19.27 -21.04 16.57
N GLY A 43 -18.76 -20.03 17.29
CA GLY A 43 -17.48 -20.13 18.00
C GLY A 43 -16.24 -19.90 17.13
N LYS A 44 -16.34 -20.06 15.80
CA LYS A 44 -15.22 -19.93 14.86
C LYS A 44 -15.04 -18.49 14.37
N PHE A 45 -13.79 -18.10 14.18
CA PHE A 45 -13.44 -16.78 13.64
C PHE A 45 -13.32 -16.84 12.12
N TYR A 46 -13.96 -15.86 11.48
CA TYR A 46 -13.91 -15.61 10.07
C TYR A 46 -13.36 -14.22 9.83
N ILE A 47 -12.69 -14.05 8.70
CA ILE A 47 -12.05 -12.81 8.29
C ILE A 47 -12.42 -12.50 6.85
N HIS A 48 -12.59 -11.22 6.56
CA HIS A 48 -12.89 -10.77 5.21
C HIS A 48 -11.75 -11.19 4.26
N ARG A 49 -12.09 -11.82 3.13
CA ARG A 49 -11.13 -12.36 2.15
C ARG A 49 -10.15 -11.32 1.61
N SER A 50 -10.59 -10.05 1.59
CA SER A 50 -9.82 -8.91 1.09
C SER A 50 -8.83 -8.35 2.13
N PHE A 51 -8.78 -8.93 3.32
CA PHE A 51 -7.71 -8.65 4.27
C PHE A 51 -6.48 -9.52 3.91
N PRO A 52 -5.24 -9.12 4.24
CA PRO A 52 -4.83 -7.79 4.65
C PRO A 52 -4.25 -7.06 3.45
N ASN A 53 -4.63 -5.78 3.34
CA ASN A 53 -4.22 -4.87 2.30
C ASN A 53 -4.47 -5.41 0.88
N ILE A 54 -5.71 -5.28 0.38
CA ILE A 54 -6.04 -5.38 -1.06
C ILE A 54 -5.11 -4.58 -1.99
N TYR A 55 -4.32 -3.68 -1.42
CA TYR A 55 -3.37 -2.85 -2.14
C TYR A 55 -1.93 -3.32 -2.01
N LYS A 56 -1.64 -4.51 -1.45
CA LYS A 56 -0.27 -5.06 -1.35
C LYS A 56 0.45 -5.03 -2.70
N ASP A 57 -0.20 -5.52 -3.75
CA ASP A 57 0.35 -5.53 -5.11
C ASP A 57 0.60 -4.12 -5.64
N LYS A 58 -0.24 -3.15 -5.27
CA LYS A 58 -0.05 -1.74 -5.64
C LYS A 58 1.11 -1.11 -4.89
N ILE A 59 1.32 -1.47 -3.62
CA ILE A 59 2.47 -0.99 -2.85
C ILE A 59 3.76 -1.56 -3.44
N LEU A 60 3.80 -2.87 -3.73
CA LEU A 60 4.94 -3.52 -4.39
C LEU A 60 5.24 -2.91 -5.76
N LEU A 61 4.22 -2.68 -6.59
CA LEU A 61 4.39 -2.01 -7.88
C LEU A 61 4.96 -0.60 -7.72
N CYS A 62 4.48 0.17 -6.75
CA CYS A 62 4.98 1.52 -6.50
C CYS A 62 6.45 1.51 -6.06
N GLU A 63 6.85 0.52 -5.27
CA GLU A 63 8.24 0.29 -4.83
C GLU A 63 9.15 -0.09 -6.00
N GLU A 64 8.72 -1.03 -6.86
CA GLU A 64 9.46 -1.41 -8.06
C GLU A 64 9.66 -0.22 -9.02
N LEU A 65 8.62 0.59 -9.21
CA LEU A 65 8.70 1.79 -10.05
C LEU A 65 9.60 2.86 -9.44
N TYR A 66 9.56 3.03 -8.11
CA TYR A 66 10.45 3.95 -7.41
C TYR A 66 11.92 3.64 -7.73
N PHE A 67 12.36 2.39 -7.62
CA PHE A 67 13.75 2.03 -7.93
C PHE A 67 14.13 2.38 -9.37
N LYS A 68 13.27 2.07 -10.35
CA LYS A 68 13.50 2.43 -11.76
C LYS A 68 13.58 3.94 -11.98
N VAL A 69 12.72 4.72 -11.32
CA VAL A 69 12.70 6.18 -11.46
C VAL A 69 13.90 6.81 -10.75
N SER A 70 14.33 6.26 -9.61
CA SER A 70 15.45 6.78 -8.82
C SER A 70 16.77 6.82 -9.60
N GLU A 71 16.97 5.93 -10.58
CA GLU A 71 18.14 5.93 -11.47
C GLU A 71 18.30 7.22 -12.28
N TYR A 72 17.23 8.01 -12.43
CA TYR A 72 17.24 9.28 -13.17
C TYR A 72 17.46 10.52 -12.30
N PHE A 73 17.65 10.36 -11.00
CA PHE A 73 17.82 11.46 -10.05
C PHE A 73 19.10 11.25 -9.22
N GLU A 74 19.80 12.33 -8.89
CA GLU A 74 21.01 12.25 -8.06
C GLU A 74 20.72 11.87 -6.60
N THR A 75 19.53 12.20 -6.10
CA THR A 75 19.12 11.94 -4.72
C THR A 75 17.60 11.71 -4.61
N ASP A 76 17.19 10.99 -3.58
CA ASP A 76 15.77 10.84 -3.21
C ASP A 76 15.09 12.19 -2.93
N TYR A 77 15.85 13.17 -2.43
CA TYR A 77 15.34 14.52 -2.22
C TYR A 77 15.00 15.20 -3.55
N ALA A 78 15.86 15.06 -4.57
CA ALA A 78 15.59 15.61 -5.91
C ALA A 78 14.36 14.94 -6.54
N LEU A 79 14.23 13.62 -6.40
CA LEU A 79 13.05 12.87 -6.83
C LEU A 79 11.78 13.36 -6.09
N ALA A 80 11.83 13.44 -4.76
CA ALA A 80 10.70 13.91 -3.96
C ALA A 80 10.29 15.34 -4.35
N LYS A 81 11.25 16.23 -4.57
CA LYS A 81 11.00 17.61 -5.02
C LYS A 81 10.34 17.67 -6.40
N HIS A 82 10.65 16.73 -7.28
CA HIS A 82 10.03 16.62 -8.60
C HIS A 82 8.57 16.14 -8.52
N PHE A 83 8.32 15.04 -7.78
CA PHE A 83 7.01 14.38 -7.78
C PHE A 83 6.01 14.92 -6.75
N ALA A 84 6.47 15.52 -5.63
CA ALA A 84 5.56 15.99 -4.57
C ALA A 84 4.54 17.04 -5.05
N PRO A 85 4.90 18.05 -5.87
CA PRO A 85 3.93 18.99 -6.43
C PRO A 85 2.87 18.29 -7.29
N LEU A 86 3.27 17.29 -8.07
CA LEU A 86 2.36 16.50 -8.92
C LEU A 86 1.37 15.67 -8.11
N MET A 87 1.67 15.40 -6.84
CA MET A 87 0.78 14.72 -5.89
C MET A 87 -0.06 15.66 -5.03
N GLY A 88 0.25 16.96 -5.03
CA GLY A 88 -0.30 17.92 -4.06
C GLY A 88 0.23 17.68 -2.63
N GLU A 89 1.48 17.21 -2.52
CA GLU A 89 2.14 16.89 -1.25
C GLU A 89 3.35 17.79 -0.99
N LYS A 90 3.80 17.81 0.25
CA LYS A 90 5.09 18.42 0.62
C LYS A 90 6.24 17.47 0.27
N SER A 91 7.35 18.02 -0.22
CA SER A 91 8.54 17.24 -0.58
C SER A 91 9.07 16.41 0.59
N GLU A 92 9.04 16.93 1.82
CA GLU A 92 9.48 16.21 3.02
C GLU A 92 8.60 14.99 3.32
N LEU A 93 7.29 15.10 3.10
CA LEU A 93 6.36 13.98 3.31
C LEU A 93 6.57 12.87 2.27
N LEU A 94 6.79 13.25 1.01
CA LEU A 94 7.05 12.28 -0.04
C LEU A 94 8.43 11.63 0.15
N LEU A 95 9.46 12.41 0.50
CA LEU A 95 10.78 11.89 0.85
C LEU A 95 10.70 10.83 1.95
N ASP A 96 9.95 11.12 3.01
CA ASP A 96 9.76 10.17 4.11
C ASP A 96 9.09 8.86 3.66
N CYS A 97 8.18 8.94 2.68
CA CYS A 97 7.52 7.76 2.11
C CYS A 97 8.49 6.93 1.27
N LEU A 98 9.30 7.59 0.43
CA LEU A 98 10.28 6.95 -0.47
C LEU A 98 11.40 6.31 0.35
N TYR A 99 12.05 7.08 1.22
CA TYR A 99 13.19 6.61 2.01
C TYR A 99 12.85 5.43 2.93
N LYS A 100 11.65 5.43 3.51
CA LYS A 100 11.19 4.35 4.40
C LYS A 100 10.47 3.22 3.66
N LEU A 101 10.24 3.35 2.35
CA LEU A 101 9.38 2.47 1.55
C LEU A 101 8.00 2.28 2.22
N LYS A 102 7.49 3.34 2.84
CA LYS A 102 6.22 3.36 3.59
C LYS A 102 5.16 4.14 2.83
N PHE A 103 4.87 3.69 1.62
CA PHE A 103 3.80 4.24 0.80
C PHE A 103 2.44 4.15 1.51
N TRP A 104 1.49 5.00 1.08
CA TRP A 104 0.18 5.13 1.69
C TRP A 104 -0.69 3.87 1.53
N GLN A 105 -0.52 2.91 2.42
CA GLN A 105 -1.25 1.62 2.43
C GLN A 105 -2.66 1.67 3.04
N ARG A 106 -3.09 2.81 3.59
CA ARG A 106 -4.43 2.92 4.21
C ARG A 106 -5.45 3.26 3.13
N GLU A 107 -6.61 2.63 3.16
CA GLU A 107 -7.70 2.83 2.20
C GLU A 107 -8.02 4.31 1.88
N HIS A 108 -8.23 5.16 2.90
CA HIS A 108 -8.48 6.59 2.68
C HIS A 108 -7.29 7.40 2.13
N LYS A 109 -6.09 6.82 2.01
CA LYS A 109 -4.88 7.46 1.45
C LYS A 109 -4.30 6.72 0.26
N ILE A 110 -4.82 5.55 -0.13
CA ILE A 110 -4.24 4.72 -1.19
C ILE A 110 -4.22 5.43 -2.55
N HIS A 111 -5.18 6.32 -2.79
CA HIS A 111 -5.21 7.16 -3.98
C HIS A 111 -3.90 7.93 -4.20
N LYS A 112 -3.13 8.22 -3.15
CA LYS A 112 -1.81 8.85 -3.24
C LYS A 112 -0.76 7.90 -3.81
N THR A 113 -0.73 6.64 -3.36
CA THR A 113 0.13 5.61 -3.93
C THR A 113 -0.22 5.35 -5.39
N LEU A 114 -1.52 5.26 -5.72
CA LEU A 114 -1.96 5.06 -7.10
C LEU A 114 -1.55 6.23 -8.01
N ARG A 115 -1.73 7.46 -7.54
CA ARG A 115 -1.28 8.66 -8.26
C ARG A 115 0.23 8.66 -8.47
N LEU A 116 1.01 8.27 -7.47
CA LEU A 116 2.47 8.19 -7.61
C LEU A 116 2.89 7.13 -8.64
N ILE A 117 2.22 5.98 -8.68
CA ILE A 117 2.41 4.96 -9.74
C ILE A 117 2.14 5.58 -11.12
N ASP A 118 1.05 6.32 -11.28
CA ASP A 118 0.70 6.93 -12.57
C ASP A 118 1.77 7.94 -13.01
N GLU A 119 2.24 8.80 -12.10
CA GLU A 119 3.28 9.79 -12.40
C GLU A 119 4.64 9.13 -12.69
N PHE A 120 5.01 8.06 -11.98
CA PHE A 120 6.23 7.29 -12.29
C PHE A 120 6.17 6.65 -13.68
N ASN A 121 5.04 6.04 -14.05
CA ASN A 121 4.89 5.45 -15.38
C ASN A 121 4.94 6.50 -16.50
N LYS A 122 4.30 7.67 -16.31
CA LYS A 122 4.39 8.78 -17.26
C LYS A 122 5.84 9.24 -17.44
N PHE A 123 6.56 9.44 -16.34
CA PHE A 123 7.97 9.84 -16.38
C PHE A 123 8.84 8.83 -17.14
N LEU A 124 8.71 7.54 -16.85
CA LEU A 124 9.49 6.49 -17.52
C LEU A 124 9.18 6.42 -19.02
N LYS A 125 7.89 6.57 -19.40
CA LYS A 125 7.48 6.60 -20.80
C LYS A 125 8.09 7.79 -21.54
N ASP A 126 8.08 8.98 -20.94
CA ASP A 126 8.66 10.19 -21.53
C ASP A 126 10.18 10.08 -21.73
N LYS A 127 10.88 9.34 -20.87
CA LYS A 127 12.31 9.08 -21.00
C LYS A 127 12.62 8.09 -22.12
N GLN A 128 11.82 7.04 -22.28
CA GLN A 128 11.97 6.07 -23.38
C GLN A 128 11.73 6.71 -24.75
N CYS A 129 10.74 7.61 -24.87
CA CYS A 129 10.48 8.32 -26.12
C CYS A 129 11.58 9.32 -26.54
N LYS A 130 12.44 9.76 -25.62
CA LYS A 130 13.54 10.70 -25.90
C LYS A 130 14.87 10.02 -26.26
N GLN A 131 14.93 8.69 -26.17
CA GLN A 131 16.10 7.89 -26.52
C GLN A 131 16.02 7.24 -27.90
N ASN A 132 14.87 7.38 -28.59
CA ASN A 132 14.65 6.99 -29.99
C ASN A 132 14.63 8.23 -30.89
#